data_AF-A0ABD0MR45-F1
#
_entry.id   AF-A0ABD0MR45-F1
#
_cell.length_a   1.000
_cell.length_b   1.000
_cell.length_c   1.000
_cell.angle_alpha   90.00
_cell.angle_beta   90.00
_cell.angle_gamma   90.00
#
_symmetry.space_group_name_H-M   'P 1'
#
loop_
_entity.id
_entity.type
_entity.pdbx_description
1 polymer ?
#
loop_
_entity_poly.entity_id
_entity_poly.type
_entity_poly.pdbx_seq_one_letter_code
_entity_poly.pdbx_strand_id
1 'polypeptide(L)'
;MTASEHSIPPILFWLMQFLLKLSKYTNQHIHKVETDYSWAMMQAVLLAFNKESMPAYLERTFAICQRQKTWADIKPTTVLHLCSAHIIKAVASAFQKKTADKGLKNFATYVFARLQNTVSLNDALAIFKPFCTVFIARKLSQTVRESLAFLEGLISSEDAILQDTTEEVPEKLEVGDNSSATIVGSSPYSRLFRGIYDDVKAIVEDENPQHEENPYYCPEVITFLLDNYMGVYPLWSGVLLGDLKRYAFDKAELPLPEHHKKRDTNCHVEQWFCIVKTSILRKKRHLRPAHFIQAMYRSLKGRYKDYIMRNSLPDDILFRPHRPSSNVSFAEE
;
A
#
# COMPACT_ATOMS: atom_id res chain seq x y z
N MET A 1 16.22 -13.17 7.82
CA MET A 1 15.11 -14.01 8.33
C MET A 1 15.47 -15.45 8.03
N THR A 2 15.67 -16.28 9.06
CA THR A 2 16.01 -17.72 8.93
C THR A 2 14.87 -18.58 9.48
N ALA A 3 13.63 -18.16 9.27
CA ALA A 3 12.47 -19.03 9.51
C ALA A 3 12.23 -19.81 8.21
N SER A 4 12.23 -21.13 8.31
CA SER A 4 11.89 -22.06 7.22
C SER A 4 10.39 -22.03 6.89
N GLU A 5 9.58 -21.41 7.74
CA GLU A 5 8.12 -21.32 7.60
C GLU A 5 7.67 -19.86 7.55
N HIS A 6 6.86 -19.55 6.53
CA HIS A 6 6.22 -18.24 6.33
C HIS A 6 4.82 -18.19 6.99
N SER A 7 4.72 -18.69 8.22
CA SER A 7 3.48 -18.67 9.01
C SER A 7 3.46 -17.47 9.97
N ILE A 8 2.28 -17.15 10.51
CA ILE A 8 2.10 -16.01 11.42
C ILE A 8 2.99 -16.12 12.68
N PRO A 9 3.06 -17.26 13.41
CA PRO A 9 3.75 -17.30 14.71
C PRO A 9 5.26 -17.00 14.65
N PRO A 10 6.05 -17.58 13.72
CA PRO A 10 7.48 -17.25 13.60
C PRO A 10 7.75 -15.79 13.25
N ILE A 11 6.93 -15.20 12.36
CA ILE A 11 7.04 -13.80 11.97
C ILE A 11 6.72 -12.90 13.17
N LEU A 12 5.60 -13.18 13.85
CA LEU A 12 5.14 -12.45 15.04
C LEU A 12 6.20 -12.48 16.15
N PHE A 13 6.72 -13.66 16.48
CA PHE A 13 7.75 -13.81 17.50
C PHE A 13 8.98 -12.95 17.17
N TRP A 14 9.44 -12.99 15.91
CA TRP A 14 10.56 -12.19 15.48
C TRP A 14 10.30 -10.68 15.61
N LEU A 15 9.13 -10.21 15.17
CA LEU A 15 8.74 -8.80 15.28
C LEU A 15 8.67 -8.33 16.74
N MET A 16 8.08 -9.14 17.64
CA MET A 16 8.03 -8.81 19.07
C MET A 16 9.43 -8.74 19.69
N GLN A 17 10.32 -9.68 19.36
CA GLN A 17 11.71 -9.66 19.81
C GLN A 17 12.48 -8.45 19.25
N PHE A 18 12.21 -8.08 18.00
CA PHE A 18 12.79 -6.90 17.39
C PHE A 18 12.35 -5.63 18.12
N LEU A 19 11.05 -5.45 18.36
CA LEU A 19 10.50 -4.30 19.08
C LEU A 19 11.03 -4.20 20.52
N LEU A 20 11.06 -5.31 21.25
CA LEU A 20 11.61 -5.37 22.62
C LEU A 20 13.08 -4.99 22.68
N LYS A 21 13.86 -5.34 21.65
CA LYS A 21 15.28 -4.94 21.59
C LYS A 21 15.40 -3.48 21.16
N LEU A 22 14.63 -3.05 20.17
CA LEU A 22 14.64 -1.68 19.66
C LEU A 22 14.33 -0.67 20.77
N SER A 23 13.35 -0.97 21.64
CA SER A 23 12.98 -0.10 22.77
C SER A 23 14.10 0.07 23.80
N LYS A 24 15.14 -0.76 23.80
CA LYS A 24 16.33 -0.60 24.66
C LYS A 24 17.33 0.41 24.09
N TYR A 25 17.23 0.71 22.80
CA TYR A 25 18.17 1.57 22.08
C TYR A 25 17.55 2.90 21.63
N THR A 26 16.23 2.97 21.52
CA THR A 26 15.53 4.18 21.08
C THR A 26 14.12 4.29 21.68
N ASN A 27 13.67 5.52 21.87
CA ASN A 27 12.29 5.86 22.22
C ASN A 27 11.43 6.17 20.98
N GLN A 28 11.99 6.01 19.78
CA GLN A 28 11.26 6.26 18.54
C GLN A 28 10.22 5.18 18.30
N HIS A 29 9.03 5.63 17.90
CA HIS A 29 7.92 4.76 17.52
C HIS A 29 7.96 4.49 16.01
N ILE A 30 7.72 3.25 15.62
CA ILE A 30 7.59 2.89 14.20
C ILE A 30 6.19 3.28 13.74
N HIS A 31 6.07 4.40 13.04
CA HIS A 31 4.78 4.92 12.60
C HIS A 31 4.16 4.15 11.43
N LYS A 32 4.96 3.44 10.65
CA LYS A 32 4.47 2.69 9.49
C LYS A 32 5.31 1.46 9.18
N VAL A 33 4.65 0.41 8.71
CA VAL A 33 5.27 -0.79 8.14
C VAL A 33 4.70 -1.03 6.74
N GLU A 34 5.61 -1.17 5.78
CA GLU A 34 5.31 -1.47 4.37
C GLU A 34 5.46 -2.98 4.11
N THR A 35 4.50 -3.60 3.42
CA THR A 35 4.52 -5.06 3.13
C THR A 35 4.17 -5.37 1.67
N ASP A 36 4.58 -6.54 1.19
CA ASP A 36 4.41 -7.05 -0.17
C ASP A 36 3.11 -7.88 -0.37
N TYR A 37 2.04 -7.55 0.36
CA TYR A 37 0.73 -8.23 0.31
C TYR A 37 0.74 -9.70 0.79
N SER A 38 1.48 -9.99 1.86
CA SER A 38 1.43 -11.28 2.55
C SER A 38 0.47 -11.24 3.74
N TRP A 39 -0.63 -12.00 3.70
CA TRP A 39 -1.60 -12.09 4.81
C TRP A 39 -0.95 -12.48 6.14
N ALA A 40 -0.01 -13.43 6.11
CA ALA A 40 0.71 -13.84 7.32
C ALA A 40 1.57 -12.70 7.89
N MET A 41 2.24 -11.93 7.01
CA MET A 41 3.03 -10.78 7.42
C MET A 41 2.15 -9.66 7.96
N MET A 42 1.08 -9.30 7.25
CA MET A 42 0.13 -8.27 7.66
C MET A 42 -0.44 -8.58 9.06
N GLN A 43 -0.93 -9.79 9.26
CA GLN A 43 -1.51 -10.20 10.55
C GLN A 43 -0.46 -10.22 11.66
N ALA A 44 0.77 -10.67 11.39
CA ALA A 44 1.86 -10.64 12.37
C ALA A 44 2.28 -9.20 12.74
N VAL A 45 2.30 -8.27 11.77
CA VAL A 45 2.57 -6.85 12.00
C VAL A 45 1.49 -6.23 12.89
N LEU A 46 0.21 -6.42 12.56
CA LEU A 46 -0.87 -5.86 13.37
C LEU A 46 -0.86 -6.36 14.82
N LEU A 47 -0.59 -7.65 15.02
CA LEU A 47 -0.46 -8.23 16.37
C LEU A 47 0.76 -7.70 17.12
N ALA A 48 1.91 -7.56 16.46
CA ALA A 48 3.13 -7.12 17.11
C ALA A 48 3.13 -5.63 17.45
N PHE A 49 2.65 -4.77 16.54
CA PHE A 49 2.75 -3.32 16.66
C PHE A 49 1.51 -2.71 17.33
N ASN A 50 0.31 -3.15 16.93
CA ASN A 50 -0.95 -2.53 17.36
C ASN A 50 -1.75 -3.40 18.33
N LYS A 51 -1.37 -4.67 18.52
CA LYS A 51 -2.10 -5.66 19.33
C LYS A 51 -3.54 -5.86 18.87
N GLU A 52 -3.77 -5.81 17.56
CA GLU A 52 -5.11 -5.93 16.97
C GLU A 52 -5.16 -6.92 15.81
N SER A 53 -6.37 -7.36 15.46
CA SER A 53 -6.63 -8.19 14.28
C SER A 53 -6.84 -7.33 13.02
N MET A 54 -6.78 -7.91 11.82
CA MET A 54 -7.09 -7.15 10.60
C MET A 54 -8.51 -6.53 10.60
N PRO A 55 -9.59 -7.23 11.00
CA PRO A 55 -10.90 -6.60 11.09
C PRO A 55 -10.94 -5.42 12.07
N ALA A 56 -10.29 -5.54 13.24
CA ALA A 56 -10.21 -4.45 14.21
C ALA A 56 -9.41 -3.26 13.68
N TYR A 57 -8.32 -3.52 12.95
CA TYR A 57 -7.54 -2.49 12.26
C TYR A 57 -8.42 -1.72 11.27
N LEU A 58 -9.15 -2.41 10.39
CA LEU A 58 -10.00 -1.78 9.38
C LEU A 58 -11.13 -0.93 10.01
N GLU A 59 -11.76 -1.40 11.07
CA GLU A 59 -12.75 -0.61 11.83
C GLU A 59 -12.12 0.63 12.47
N ARG A 60 -10.95 0.47 13.09
CA ARG A 60 -10.23 1.60 13.70
C ARG A 60 -9.83 2.63 12.65
N THR A 61 -9.27 2.20 11.52
CA THR A 61 -8.87 3.14 10.46
C THR A 61 -10.05 3.83 9.83
N PHE A 62 -11.19 3.15 9.72
CA PHE A 62 -12.42 3.75 9.23
C PHE A 62 -12.91 4.86 10.17
N ALA A 63 -12.94 4.59 11.49
CA ALA A 63 -13.26 5.60 12.50
C ALA A 63 -12.27 6.79 12.48
N ILE A 64 -10.99 6.55 12.22
CA ILE A 64 -10.00 7.61 12.01
C ILE A 64 -10.38 8.45 10.78
N CYS A 65 -10.63 7.83 9.62
CA CYS A 65 -11.04 8.54 8.41
C CYS A 65 -12.34 9.33 8.59
N GLN A 66 -13.25 8.89 9.48
CA GLN A 66 -14.48 9.59 9.86
C GLN A 66 -14.29 10.64 10.97
N ARG A 67 -13.05 10.89 11.40
CA ARG A 67 -12.70 11.83 12.47
C ARG A 67 -13.41 11.55 13.80
N GLN A 68 -13.49 10.28 14.17
CA GLN A 68 -14.12 9.84 15.43
C GLN A 68 -13.10 9.50 16.52
N LYS A 69 -11.80 9.80 16.29
CA LYS A 69 -10.70 9.47 17.20
C LYS A 69 -9.91 10.71 17.60
N THR A 70 -9.39 10.72 18.82
CA THR A 70 -8.47 11.78 19.27
C THR A 70 -7.06 11.54 18.76
N TRP A 71 -6.20 12.55 18.82
CA TRP A 71 -4.78 12.37 18.53
C TRP A 71 -4.10 11.39 19.50
N ALA A 72 -4.54 11.35 20.75
CA ALA A 72 -4.02 10.40 21.73
C ALA A 72 -4.33 8.94 21.34
N ASP A 73 -5.47 8.70 20.68
CA ASP A 73 -5.84 7.37 20.17
C ASP A 73 -5.05 6.99 18.91
N ILE A 74 -4.70 7.98 18.07
CA ILE A 74 -4.06 7.76 16.76
C ILE A 74 -2.54 7.63 16.88
N LYS A 75 -1.91 8.56 17.61
CA LYS A 75 -0.45 8.69 17.75
C LYS A 75 0.30 7.39 18.07
N PRO A 76 -0.18 6.52 18.99
CA PRO A 76 0.57 5.31 19.36
C PRO A 76 0.40 4.16 18.37
N THR A 77 -0.35 4.33 17.29
CA THR A 77 -0.64 3.25 16.34
C THR A 77 0.34 3.26 15.17
N THR A 78 0.67 2.07 14.68
CA THR A 78 1.46 1.87 13.46
C THR A 78 0.51 1.66 12.28
N VAL A 79 0.74 2.38 11.19
CA VAL A 79 0.04 2.18 9.93
C VAL A 79 0.64 0.97 9.21
N LEU A 80 -0.22 0.02 8.85
CA LEU A 80 0.12 -1.04 7.92
C LEU A 80 -0.23 -0.57 6.50
N HIS A 81 0.75 -0.62 5.60
CA HIS A 81 0.58 -0.25 4.20
C HIS A 81 1.18 -1.31 3.26
N LEU A 82 0.62 -1.39 2.06
CA LEU A 82 0.94 -2.36 1.02
C LEU A 82 1.71 -1.68 -0.09
N CYS A 83 2.78 -2.32 -0.53
CA CYS A 83 3.64 -1.78 -1.58
C CYS A 83 2.82 -1.42 -2.80
N SER A 84 2.79 -0.12 -3.12
CA SER A 84 1.92 0.41 -4.17
C SER A 84 2.23 -0.24 -5.52
N ALA A 85 3.51 -0.53 -5.77
CA ALA A 85 3.99 -1.19 -6.98
C ALA A 85 3.49 -2.64 -7.09
N HIS A 86 3.38 -3.38 -5.98
CA HIS A 86 2.83 -4.74 -6.01
C HIS A 86 1.32 -4.71 -6.24
N ILE A 87 0.62 -3.77 -5.62
CA ILE A 87 -0.83 -3.65 -5.76
C ILE A 87 -1.22 -3.28 -7.18
N ILE A 88 -0.59 -2.26 -7.78
CA ILE A 88 -0.92 -1.84 -9.14
C ILE A 88 -0.63 -2.96 -10.15
N LYS A 89 0.47 -3.72 -9.97
CA LYS A 89 0.79 -4.88 -10.81
C LYS A 89 -0.25 -6.00 -10.67
N ALA A 90 -0.61 -6.34 -9.44
CA ALA A 90 -1.60 -7.39 -9.17
C ALA A 90 -2.97 -7.03 -9.77
N VAL A 91 -3.42 -5.79 -9.58
CA VAL A 91 -4.69 -5.30 -10.14
C VAL A 91 -4.65 -5.23 -11.67
N ALA A 92 -3.56 -4.71 -12.27
CA ALA A 92 -3.42 -4.67 -13.72
C ALA A 92 -3.40 -6.07 -14.35
N SER A 93 -2.76 -7.04 -13.69
CA SER A 93 -2.77 -8.44 -14.09
C SER A 93 -4.18 -9.04 -14.01
N ALA A 94 -4.93 -8.74 -12.96
CA ALA A 94 -6.32 -9.19 -12.83
C ALA A 94 -7.23 -8.58 -13.90
N PHE A 95 -7.10 -7.27 -14.19
CA PHE A 95 -7.87 -6.63 -15.27
C PHE A 95 -7.60 -7.24 -16.64
N GLN A 96 -6.35 -7.63 -16.91
CA GLN A 96 -6.00 -8.34 -18.15
C GLN A 96 -6.72 -9.69 -18.28
N LYS A 97 -7.11 -10.32 -17.18
CA LYS A 97 -7.91 -11.55 -17.19
C LYS A 97 -9.41 -11.29 -17.40
N LYS A 98 -9.87 -10.05 -17.20
CA LYS A 98 -11.29 -9.65 -17.34
C LYS A 98 -11.62 -9.05 -18.70
N THR A 99 -10.63 -8.58 -19.44
CA THR A 99 -10.83 -8.05 -20.79
C THR A 99 -9.64 -8.32 -21.70
N ALA A 100 -9.92 -8.70 -22.94
CA ALA A 100 -8.92 -8.79 -24.00
C ALA A 100 -8.56 -7.43 -24.61
N ASP A 101 -9.38 -6.40 -24.37
CA ASP A 101 -9.15 -5.04 -24.88
C ASP A 101 -8.05 -4.36 -24.06
N LYS A 102 -6.91 -4.09 -24.73
CA LYS A 102 -5.76 -3.42 -24.13
C LYS A 102 -6.06 -1.97 -23.74
N GLY A 103 -6.86 -1.25 -24.53
CA GLY A 103 -7.29 0.11 -24.23
C GLY A 103 -8.13 0.15 -22.96
N LEU A 104 -9.12 -0.73 -22.85
CA LEU A 104 -9.98 -0.84 -21.67
C LEU A 104 -9.19 -1.22 -20.42
N LYS A 105 -8.30 -2.23 -20.52
CA LYS A 105 -7.39 -2.61 -19.44
C LYS A 105 -6.55 -1.42 -18.97
N ASN A 106 -5.93 -0.71 -19.91
CA ASN A 106 -5.07 0.43 -19.59
C ASN A 106 -5.88 1.55 -18.93
N PHE A 107 -7.05 1.89 -19.47
CA PHE A 107 -7.95 2.87 -18.89
C PHE A 107 -8.33 2.51 -17.44
N ALA A 108 -8.80 1.28 -17.20
CA ALA A 108 -9.10 0.79 -15.86
C ALA A 108 -7.89 0.88 -14.91
N THR A 109 -6.70 0.53 -15.39
CA THR A 109 -5.46 0.58 -14.62
C THR A 109 -5.08 2.01 -14.25
N TYR A 110 -5.24 2.97 -15.18
CA TYR A 110 -5.00 4.39 -14.91
C TYR A 110 -6.00 4.95 -13.90
N VAL A 111 -7.29 4.64 -14.04
CA VAL A 111 -8.30 5.05 -13.04
C VAL A 111 -7.98 4.46 -11.67
N PHE A 112 -7.60 3.18 -11.60
CA PHE A 112 -7.19 2.55 -10.34
C PHE A 112 -5.92 3.21 -9.76
N ALA A 113 -4.93 3.59 -10.58
CA ALA A 113 -3.76 4.31 -10.11
C ALA A 113 -4.12 5.68 -9.50
N ARG A 114 -5.13 6.37 -10.06
CA ARG A 114 -5.68 7.59 -9.45
C ARG A 114 -6.36 7.30 -8.12
N LEU A 115 -7.14 6.22 -8.03
CA LEU A 115 -7.76 5.77 -6.79
C LEU A 115 -6.71 5.42 -5.72
N GLN A 116 -5.61 4.75 -6.11
CA GLN A 116 -4.48 4.44 -5.23
C GLN A 116 -3.84 5.70 -4.64
N ASN A 117 -3.77 6.77 -5.42
CA ASN A 117 -3.16 8.04 -5.01
C ASN A 117 -4.10 8.96 -4.19
N THR A 118 -5.32 8.51 -3.87
CA THR A 118 -6.25 9.28 -3.04
C THR A 118 -5.78 9.35 -1.59
N VAL A 119 -6.03 10.50 -0.96
CA VAL A 119 -5.58 10.80 0.41
C VAL A 119 -6.75 11.11 1.36
N SER A 120 -7.97 11.08 0.83
CA SER A 120 -9.22 11.18 1.58
C SER A 120 -10.24 10.18 1.04
N LEU A 121 -11.17 9.76 1.91
CA LEU A 121 -12.29 8.92 1.48
C LEU A 121 -13.18 9.63 0.45
N ASN A 122 -13.39 10.94 0.61
CA ASN A 122 -14.22 11.71 -0.32
C ASN A 122 -13.66 11.69 -1.74
N ASP A 123 -12.35 11.86 -1.90
CA ASP A 123 -11.70 11.78 -3.22
C ASP A 123 -11.83 10.38 -3.82
N ALA A 124 -11.70 9.34 -2.99
CA ALA A 124 -11.87 7.96 -3.43
C ALA A 124 -13.29 7.68 -3.92
N LEU A 125 -14.32 8.14 -3.20
CA LEU A 125 -15.71 8.00 -3.62
C LEU A 125 -16.01 8.82 -4.89
N ALA A 126 -15.45 10.03 -5.01
CA ALA A 126 -15.60 10.89 -6.18
C ALA A 126 -15.01 10.28 -7.45
N ILE A 127 -13.97 9.44 -7.34
CA ILE A 127 -13.39 8.69 -8.46
C ILE A 127 -14.14 7.37 -8.70
N PHE A 128 -14.45 6.64 -7.62
CA PHE A 128 -15.05 5.32 -7.70
C PHE A 128 -16.46 5.34 -8.30
N LYS A 129 -17.25 6.37 -8.02
CA LYS A 129 -18.60 6.54 -8.59
C LYS A 129 -18.56 6.62 -10.14
N PRO A 130 -17.85 7.57 -10.78
CA PRO A 130 -17.64 7.58 -12.23
C PRO A 130 -17.04 6.29 -12.79
N PHE A 131 -16.12 5.67 -12.05
CA PHE A 131 -15.51 4.39 -12.45
C PHE A 131 -16.57 3.29 -12.56
N CYS A 132 -17.46 3.18 -11.57
CA CYS A 132 -18.61 2.28 -11.63
C CYS A 132 -19.51 2.63 -12.82
N THR A 133 -19.93 3.89 -12.95
CA THR A 133 -20.84 4.34 -14.02
C THR A 133 -20.37 3.91 -15.40
N VAL A 134 -19.09 4.16 -15.72
CA VAL A 134 -18.51 3.85 -17.03
C VAL A 134 -18.40 2.34 -17.28
N PHE A 135 -18.10 1.53 -16.25
CA PHE A 135 -17.85 0.10 -16.45
C PHE A 135 -19.09 -0.78 -16.31
N ILE A 136 -20.16 -0.31 -15.67
CA ILE A 136 -21.39 -1.10 -15.46
C ILE A 136 -22.53 -0.71 -16.39
N ALA A 137 -22.48 0.47 -17.00
CA ALA A 137 -23.49 0.89 -17.97
C ALA A 137 -23.29 0.21 -19.32
N ARG A 138 -24.32 -0.49 -19.81
CA ARG A 138 -24.29 -1.13 -21.13
C ARG A 138 -24.34 -0.14 -22.28
N LYS A 139 -25.01 1.00 -22.08
CA LYS A 139 -25.32 1.98 -23.11
C LYS A 139 -24.73 3.33 -22.75
N LEU A 140 -24.42 4.14 -23.75
CA LEU A 140 -23.93 5.50 -23.54
C LEU A 140 -25.11 6.41 -23.18
N SER A 141 -25.13 6.87 -21.94
CA SER A 141 -26.01 7.94 -21.48
C SER A 141 -25.23 9.25 -21.28
N GLN A 142 -25.95 10.33 -20.98
CA GLN A 142 -25.32 11.59 -20.63
C GLN A 142 -24.42 11.43 -19.38
N THR A 143 -24.90 10.72 -18.38
CA THR A 143 -24.18 10.43 -17.13
C THR A 143 -22.90 9.61 -17.38
N VAL A 144 -22.94 8.64 -18.31
CA VAL A 144 -21.73 7.89 -18.72
C VAL A 144 -20.73 8.80 -19.42
N ARG A 145 -21.16 9.68 -20.34
CA ARG A 145 -20.26 10.61 -21.04
C ARG A 145 -19.59 11.61 -20.09
N GLU A 146 -20.36 12.17 -19.16
CA GLU A 146 -19.82 13.07 -18.13
C GLU A 146 -18.82 12.36 -17.21
N SER A 147 -19.15 11.14 -16.79
CA SER A 147 -18.26 10.30 -15.98
C SER A 147 -16.96 9.95 -16.72
N LEU A 148 -17.07 9.62 -18.01
CA LEU A 148 -15.91 9.33 -18.86
C LEU A 148 -15.01 10.56 -19.02
N ALA A 149 -15.59 11.72 -19.36
CA ALA A 149 -14.85 12.97 -19.51
C ALA A 149 -14.13 13.37 -18.21
N PHE A 150 -14.78 13.19 -17.06
CA PHE A 150 -14.16 13.41 -15.75
C PHE A 150 -12.94 12.50 -15.53
N LEU A 151 -13.08 11.19 -15.79
CA LEU A 151 -11.99 10.23 -15.62
C LEU A 151 -10.84 10.48 -16.59
N GLU A 152 -11.11 10.79 -17.85
CA GLU A 152 -10.10 11.14 -18.85
C GLU A 152 -9.33 12.41 -18.46
N GLY A 153 -10.03 13.43 -17.97
CA GLY A 153 -9.41 14.65 -17.43
C GLY A 153 -8.52 14.35 -16.23
N LEU A 154 -8.95 13.45 -15.35
CA LEU A 154 -8.18 13.03 -14.18
C LEU A 154 -6.90 12.27 -14.57
N ILE A 155 -6.98 11.37 -15.55
CA ILE A 155 -5.85 10.59 -16.07
C ILE A 155 -4.83 11.51 -16.77
N SER A 156 -5.31 12.52 -17.51
CA SER A 156 -4.46 13.45 -18.25
C SER A 156 -3.65 14.39 -17.35
N SER A 157 -3.99 14.53 -16.07
CA SER A 157 -3.18 15.28 -15.10
C SER A 157 -1.87 14.52 -14.76
N GLU A 158 -0.73 15.19 -14.87
CA GLU A 158 0.67 14.66 -14.99
C GLU A 158 1.20 13.69 -13.89
N ASP A 159 0.38 13.21 -12.97
CA ASP A 159 0.80 12.43 -11.79
C ASP A 159 0.83 10.89 -12.00
N ALA A 160 0.54 10.36 -13.20
CA ALA A 160 0.39 8.92 -13.43
C ALA A 160 1.61 8.27 -14.11
N ILE A 161 2.71 8.06 -13.39
CA ILE A 161 3.79 7.17 -13.87
C ILE A 161 3.42 5.71 -13.52
N LEU A 162 3.01 4.95 -14.53
CA LEU A 162 3.00 3.48 -14.52
C LEU A 162 4.33 2.98 -15.11
N GLN A 163 5.09 2.19 -14.35
CA GLN A 163 6.21 1.43 -14.91
C GLN A 163 5.65 0.16 -15.54
N ASP A 164 5.79 0.05 -16.87
CA ASP A 164 5.51 -1.17 -17.62
C ASP A 164 6.41 -2.28 -17.07
N THR A 165 5.83 -3.26 -16.38
CA THR A 165 6.59 -4.33 -15.72
C THR A 165 5.95 -5.67 -16.07
N THR A 166 6.65 -6.41 -16.91
CA THR A 166 6.31 -7.71 -17.48
C THR A 166 6.51 -8.89 -16.52
N GLU A 167 6.57 -8.65 -15.20
CA GLU A 167 6.74 -9.72 -14.22
C GLU A 167 5.38 -10.21 -13.71
N GLU A 168 5.10 -11.49 -13.94
CA GLU A 168 3.94 -12.19 -13.38
C GLU A 168 4.06 -12.25 -11.85
N VAL A 169 3.23 -11.47 -11.15
CA VAL A 169 3.03 -11.64 -9.70
C VAL A 169 2.11 -12.86 -9.52
N PRO A 170 2.54 -13.91 -8.79
CA PRO A 170 1.68 -15.04 -8.51
C PRO A 170 0.44 -14.57 -7.76
N GLU A 171 -0.73 -14.83 -8.34
CA GLU A 171 -2.02 -14.66 -7.71
C GLU A 171 -2.10 -15.62 -6.52
N LYS A 172 -1.80 -15.14 -5.32
CA LYS A 172 -2.32 -15.75 -4.10
C LYS A 172 -3.52 -14.95 -3.63
N LEU A 173 -4.54 -14.94 -4.47
CA LEU A 173 -5.91 -14.61 -4.09
C LEU A 173 -6.72 -15.91 -4.09
N GLU A 174 -6.38 -16.82 -3.18
CA GLU A 174 -7.42 -17.72 -2.68
C GLU A 174 -8.16 -16.96 -1.57
N VAL A 175 -9.09 -16.10 -1.98
CA VAL A 175 -10.23 -15.76 -1.13
C VAL A 175 -11.42 -16.41 -1.81
N GLY A 176 -11.70 -17.63 -1.36
CA GLY A 176 -12.87 -18.37 -1.77
C GLY A 176 -14.14 -17.63 -1.39
N ASP A 177 -15.04 -17.59 -2.37
CA ASP A 177 -16.47 -17.35 -2.34
C ASP A 177 -17.02 -16.12 -1.59
N ASN A 178 -18.00 -15.50 -2.24
CA ASN A 178 -18.62 -14.23 -1.94
C ASN A 178 -19.45 -14.27 -0.64
N SER A 179 -18.78 -14.44 0.51
CA SER A 179 -19.41 -14.45 1.82
C SER A 179 -19.03 -13.20 2.62
N SER A 180 -20.04 -12.61 3.26
CA SER A 180 -19.92 -11.61 4.32
C SER A 180 -19.02 -12.05 5.49
N ALA A 181 -18.54 -13.29 5.49
CA ALA A 181 -17.64 -13.86 6.49
C ALA A 181 -16.14 -13.62 6.18
N THR A 182 -15.78 -13.11 5.00
CA THR A 182 -14.38 -12.76 4.68
C THR A 182 -13.99 -11.42 5.30
N ILE A 183 -12.70 -11.23 5.62
CA ILE A 183 -12.16 -9.96 6.17
C ILE A 183 -12.49 -8.78 5.25
N VAL A 184 -12.41 -8.99 3.95
CA VAL A 184 -12.78 -7.99 2.94
C VAL A 184 -14.28 -7.75 2.99
N GLY A 185 -15.11 -8.80 2.93
CA GLY A 185 -16.57 -8.70 2.92
C GLY A 185 -17.19 -8.02 4.15
N SER A 186 -16.62 -8.22 5.35
CA SER A 186 -17.11 -7.63 6.60
C SER A 186 -16.62 -6.20 6.86
N SER A 187 -15.69 -5.69 6.05
CA SER A 187 -15.06 -4.39 6.26
C SER A 187 -16.06 -3.22 6.12
N PRO A 188 -15.95 -2.15 6.95
CA PRO A 188 -16.76 -0.95 6.79
C PRO A 188 -16.51 -0.26 5.44
N TYR A 189 -15.31 -0.37 4.88
CA TYR A 189 -15.00 0.13 3.54
C TYR A 189 -15.78 -0.63 2.46
N SER A 190 -15.92 -1.96 2.58
CA SER A 190 -16.73 -2.75 1.63
C SER A 190 -18.17 -2.32 1.62
N ARG A 191 -18.77 -2.09 2.80
CA ARG A 191 -20.14 -1.57 2.91
C ARG A 191 -20.28 -0.21 2.20
N LEU A 192 -19.31 0.69 2.41
CA LEU A 192 -19.30 2.01 1.80
C LEU A 192 -19.20 1.95 0.26
N PHE A 193 -18.21 1.23 -0.29
CA PHE A 193 -18.00 1.15 -1.74
C PHE A 193 -19.10 0.34 -2.43
N ARG A 194 -19.64 -0.70 -1.79
CA ARG A 194 -20.77 -1.46 -2.33
C ARG A 194 -22.05 -0.62 -2.37
N GLY A 195 -22.30 0.23 -1.36
CA GLY A 195 -23.40 1.20 -1.40
C GLY A 195 -23.32 2.12 -2.62
N ILE A 196 -22.13 2.66 -2.93
CA ILE A 196 -21.94 3.46 -4.16
C ILE A 196 -22.22 2.64 -5.42
N TYR A 197 -21.74 1.40 -5.48
CA TYR A 197 -22.01 0.52 -6.61
C TYR A 197 -23.51 0.27 -6.80
N ASP A 198 -24.23 -0.05 -5.73
CA ASP A 198 -25.67 -0.31 -5.75
C ASP A 198 -26.46 0.94 -6.19
N ASP A 199 -26.09 2.12 -5.68
CA ASP A 199 -26.68 3.40 -6.07
C ASP A 199 -26.47 3.69 -7.58
N VAL A 200 -25.23 3.51 -8.08
CA VAL A 200 -24.93 3.73 -9.49
C VAL A 200 -25.65 2.73 -10.38
N LYS A 201 -25.72 1.46 -9.95
CA LYS A 201 -26.43 0.41 -10.69
C LYS A 201 -27.91 0.76 -10.85
N ALA A 202 -28.57 1.22 -9.78
CA ALA A 202 -29.96 1.65 -9.85
C ALA A 202 -30.17 2.83 -10.82
N ILE A 203 -29.27 3.82 -10.81
CA ILE A 203 -29.34 4.98 -11.74
C ILE A 203 -29.19 4.52 -13.20
N VAL A 204 -28.20 3.67 -13.47
CA VAL A 204 -27.90 3.20 -14.83
C VAL A 204 -28.99 2.28 -15.39
N GLU A 205 -29.71 1.55 -14.54
CA GLU A 205 -30.84 0.71 -14.93
C GLU A 205 -32.11 1.52 -15.23
N ASP A 206 -32.29 2.67 -14.57
CA ASP A 206 -33.43 3.59 -14.76
C ASP A 206 -33.25 4.54 -15.97
N GLU A 207 -32.00 4.84 -16.33
CA GLU A 207 -31.70 5.71 -17.47
C GLU A 207 -32.16 5.08 -18.80
N ASN A 208 -33.08 5.77 -19.48
CA ASN A 208 -33.58 5.38 -20.79
C ASN A 208 -32.40 5.34 -21.80
N PRO A 209 -31.99 4.16 -22.27
CA PRO A 209 -30.73 4.03 -22.99
C PRO A 209 -30.80 4.70 -24.36
N GLN A 210 -29.78 5.50 -24.72
CA GLN A 210 -29.54 5.79 -26.13
C GLN A 210 -29.21 4.48 -26.87
N HIS A 211 -29.42 4.44 -28.19
CA HIS A 211 -29.16 3.23 -28.97
C HIS A 211 -27.68 2.79 -28.99
N GLU A 212 -26.75 3.72 -28.69
CA GLU A 212 -25.31 3.52 -28.75
C GLU A 212 -24.76 2.64 -27.60
N GLU A 213 -24.01 1.60 -27.95
CA GLU A 213 -23.33 0.72 -26.99
C GLU A 213 -22.15 1.44 -26.32
N ASN A 214 -21.93 1.17 -25.03
CA ASN A 214 -20.78 1.69 -24.31
C ASN A 214 -19.54 0.80 -24.53
N PRO A 215 -18.47 1.30 -25.19
CA PRO A 215 -17.25 0.51 -25.43
C PRO A 215 -16.49 0.17 -24.15
N TYR A 216 -16.75 0.85 -23.03
CA TYR A 216 -16.11 0.62 -21.74
C TYR A 216 -16.88 -0.35 -20.83
N TYR A 217 -18.01 -0.91 -21.28
CA TYR A 217 -18.80 -1.85 -20.49
C TYR A 217 -17.99 -3.11 -20.14
N CYS A 218 -17.60 -3.25 -18.88
CA CYS A 218 -16.90 -4.41 -18.33
C CYS A 218 -17.14 -4.49 -16.81
N PRO A 219 -18.34 -4.94 -16.38
CA PRO A 219 -18.74 -4.94 -14.97
C PRO A 219 -17.87 -5.87 -14.10
N GLU A 220 -17.17 -6.84 -14.71
CA GLU A 220 -16.27 -7.76 -14.04
C GLU A 220 -15.07 -7.07 -13.39
N VAL A 221 -14.60 -5.96 -13.97
CA VAL A 221 -13.53 -5.12 -13.39
C VAL A 221 -13.97 -4.56 -12.04
N ILE A 222 -15.18 -3.99 -11.98
CA ILE A 222 -15.73 -3.39 -10.77
C ILE A 222 -16.05 -4.46 -9.72
N THR A 223 -16.63 -5.57 -10.14
CA THR A 223 -16.93 -6.72 -9.25
C THR A 223 -15.66 -7.24 -8.60
N PHE A 224 -14.60 -7.44 -9.40
CA PHE A 224 -13.30 -7.87 -8.89
C PHE A 224 -12.71 -6.90 -7.86
N LEU A 225 -12.78 -5.60 -8.13
CA LEU A 225 -12.30 -4.57 -7.20
C LEU A 225 -13.07 -4.59 -5.88
N LEU A 226 -14.40 -4.65 -5.93
CA LEU A 226 -15.26 -4.71 -4.75
C LEU A 226 -14.93 -5.91 -3.87
N ASP A 227 -14.76 -7.08 -4.49
CA ASP A 227 -14.60 -8.35 -3.77
C ASP A 227 -13.19 -8.53 -3.18
N ASN A 228 -12.16 -7.89 -3.75
CA ASN A 228 -10.76 -8.15 -3.38
C ASN A 228 -10.02 -6.96 -2.77
N TYR A 229 -10.33 -5.72 -3.19
CA TYR A 229 -9.49 -4.57 -2.88
C TYR A 229 -10.22 -3.46 -2.12
N MET A 230 -11.50 -3.20 -2.41
CA MET A 230 -12.21 -2.07 -1.80
C MET A 230 -12.38 -2.21 -0.28
N GLY A 231 -12.56 -3.43 0.24
CA GLY A 231 -12.62 -3.67 1.68
C GLY A 231 -11.32 -3.44 2.44
N VAL A 232 -10.19 -3.44 1.74
CA VAL A 232 -8.86 -3.18 2.29
C VAL A 232 -8.26 -1.87 1.75
N TYR A 233 -9.10 -0.96 1.24
CA TYR A 233 -8.73 0.37 0.75
C TYR A 233 -7.65 1.10 1.56
N PRO A 234 -7.73 1.21 2.91
CA PRO A 234 -6.73 1.96 3.67
C PRO A 234 -5.33 1.34 3.65
N LEU A 235 -5.20 0.07 3.26
CA LEU A 235 -3.91 -0.60 3.21
C LEU A 235 -3.10 -0.27 1.96
N TRP A 236 -3.74 0.11 0.85
CA TRP A 236 -3.03 0.32 -0.43
C TRP A 236 -3.17 1.73 -1.00
N SER A 237 -3.97 2.59 -0.37
CA SER A 237 -4.16 3.98 -0.76
C SER A 237 -3.37 4.95 0.14
N GLY A 238 -3.26 6.20 -0.30
CA GLY A 238 -2.65 7.28 0.47
C GLY A 238 -3.45 7.78 1.69
N VAL A 239 -4.64 7.23 1.95
CA VAL A 239 -5.57 7.78 2.97
C VAL A 239 -4.99 7.77 4.39
N LEU A 240 -4.12 6.82 4.73
CA LEU A 240 -3.43 6.77 6.03
C LEU A 240 -1.95 7.15 5.96
N LEU A 241 -1.49 7.68 4.83
CA LEU A 241 -0.12 8.16 4.70
C LEU A 241 -0.01 9.63 5.16
N GLY A 242 1.21 10.03 5.53
CA GLY A 242 1.57 11.36 6.05
C GLY A 242 1.03 11.67 7.46
N ASP A 243 0.77 12.95 7.76
CA ASP A 243 0.34 13.35 9.12
C ASP A 243 -1.12 12.98 9.38
N LEU A 244 -1.33 12.06 10.33
CA LEU A 244 -2.65 11.60 10.74
C LEU A 244 -3.35 12.54 11.73
N LYS A 245 -2.69 13.59 12.24
CA LYS A 245 -3.34 14.63 13.06
C LYS A 245 -4.51 15.29 12.32
N ARG A 246 -4.50 15.30 10.98
CA ARG A 246 -5.60 15.82 10.15
C ARG A 246 -6.94 15.10 10.35
N TYR A 247 -6.91 13.90 10.95
CA TYR A 247 -8.09 13.12 11.27
C TYR A 247 -8.52 13.20 12.74
N ALA A 248 -7.68 13.79 13.60
CA ALA A 248 -7.98 13.87 15.02
C ALA A 248 -9.03 14.97 15.27
N PHE A 249 -10.17 14.63 15.88
CA PHE A 249 -11.23 15.63 16.10
C PHE A 249 -10.87 16.68 17.14
N ASP A 250 -9.92 16.38 18.05
CA ASP A 250 -9.39 17.30 19.07
C ASP A 250 -8.28 18.21 18.52
N LYS A 251 -7.97 18.11 17.22
CA LYS A 251 -7.00 18.98 16.53
C LYS A 251 -7.72 19.86 15.52
N ALA A 252 -7.21 21.08 15.37
CA ALA A 252 -7.65 21.97 14.31
C ALA A 252 -7.44 21.30 12.95
N GLU A 253 -8.33 21.57 12.01
CA GLU A 253 -8.14 21.13 10.63
C GLU A 253 -6.84 21.71 10.11
N LEU A 254 -5.84 20.84 9.94
CA LEU A 254 -4.60 21.20 9.30
C LEU A 254 -4.79 21.06 7.79
N PRO A 255 -4.43 22.08 6.99
CA PRO A 255 -4.40 21.92 5.55
C PRO A 255 -3.45 20.77 5.18
N LEU A 256 -3.82 20.01 4.15
CA LEU A 256 -2.93 19.00 3.58
C LEU A 256 -1.66 19.71 3.07
N PRO A 257 -0.45 19.21 3.40
CA PRO A 257 0.78 19.76 2.85
C PRO A 257 0.76 19.70 1.31
N GLU A 258 1.41 20.66 0.64
CA GLU A 258 1.55 20.69 -0.83
C GLU A 258 2.10 19.36 -1.38
N HIS A 259 2.98 18.70 -0.63
CA HIS A 259 3.55 17.39 -0.95
C HIS A 259 3.10 16.33 0.05
N HIS A 260 1.84 15.95 -0.04
CA HIS A 260 1.32 14.84 0.75
C HIS A 260 1.73 13.49 0.16
N LYS A 261 2.16 12.56 1.02
CA LYS A 261 2.60 11.23 0.56
C LYS A 261 1.39 10.42 0.08
N LYS A 262 1.29 10.20 -1.23
CA LYS A 262 0.17 9.48 -1.87
C LYS A 262 0.36 7.97 -1.96
N ARG A 263 1.62 7.51 -2.04
CA ARG A 263 1.98 6.09 -2.18
C ARG A 263 3.33 5.79 -1.53
N ASP A 264 3.59 4.52 -1.26
CA ASP A 264 4.92 4.06 -0.90
C ASP A 264 5.28 2.74 -1.58
N THR A 265 6.58 2.53 -1.77
CA THR A 265 7.09 1.31 -2.39
C THR A 265 8.28 0.78 -1.62
N ASN A 266 8.33 -0.54 -1.46
CA ASN A 266 9.46 -1.25 -0.87
C ASN A 266 10.63 -1.45 -1.86
N CYS A 267 10.60 -0.84 -3.06
CA CYS A 267 11.58 -1.07 -4.12
C CYS A 267 13.04 -0.88 -3.66
N HIS A 268 13.30 0.08 -2.77
CA HIS A 268 14.64 0.31 -2.22
C HIS A 268 15.13 -0.89 -1.39
N VAL A 269 14.22 -1.50 -0.62
CA VAL A 269 14.50 -2.71 0.18
C VAL A 269 14.72 -3.90 -0.74
N GLU A 270 13.93 -4.03 -1.80
CA GLU A 270 14.10 -5.10 -2.80
C GLU A 270 15.41 -4.98 -3.56
N GLN A 271 15.74 -3.77 -4.00
CA GLN A 271 17.02 -3.47 -4.64
C GLN A 271 18.19 -3.78 -3.71
N TRP A 272 18.07 -3.42 -2.42
CA TRP A 272 19.06 -3.79 -1.42
C TRP A 272 19.20 -5.32 -1.29
N PHE A 273 18.09 -6.06 -1.19
CA PHE A 273 18.13 -7.51 -1.13
C PHE A 273 18.62 -8.14 -2.44
N CYS A 274 18.40 -7.51 -3.59
CA CYS A 274 19.00 -7.91 -4.86
C CYS A 274 20.52 -7.85 -4.74
N ILE A 275 21.09 -6.71 -4.33
CA ILE A 275 22.53 -6.54 -4.10
C ILE A 275 23.07 -7.57 -3.09
N VAL A 276 22.34 -7.80 -1.99
CA VAL A 276 22.73 -8.81 -1.00
C VAL A 276 22.81 -10.18 -1.65
N LYS A 277 21.76 -10.60 -2.37
CA LYS A 277 21.69 -11.94 -2.98
C LYS A 277 22.71 -12.11 -4.11
N THR A 278 22.84 -11.14 -5.01
CA THR A 278 23.64 -11.26 -6.23
C THR A 278 25.10 -10.90 -6.01
N SER A 279 25.38 -9.78 -5.36
CA SER A 279 26.74 -9.23 -5.23
C SER A 279 27.42 -9.68 -3.95
N ILE A 280 26.76 -9.57 -2.78
CA ILE A 280 27.38 -9.89 -1.48
C ILE A 280 27.47 -11.39 -1.26
N LEU A 281 26.35 -12.10 -1.44
CA LEU A 281 26.25 -13.54 -1.20
C LEU A 281 26.53 -14.39 -2.44
N ARG A 282 26.69 -13.77 -3.62
CA ARG A 282 27.03 -14.45 -4.88
C ARG A 282 26.08 -15.62 -5.19
N LYS A 283 24.78 -15.36 -5.07
CA LYS A 283 23.67 -16.30 -5.30
C LYS A 283 23.65 -17.54 -4.38
N LYS A 284 24.45 -17.57 -3.31
CA LYS A 284 24.37 -18.64 -2.29
C LYS A 284 23.08 -18.53 -1.49
N ARG A 285 22.28 -19.61 -1.47
CA ARG A 285 20.95 -19.64 -0.84
C ARG A 285 20.94 -20.20 0.58
N HIS A 286 21.80 -21.17 0.88
CA HIS A 286 21.87 -21.82 2.19
C HIS A 286 23.17 -21.46 2.88
N LEU A 287 23.08 -20.53 3.83
CA LEU A 287 24.23 -20.05 4.60
C LEU A 287 23.98 -20.27 6.08
N ARG A 288 25.01 -20.76 6.79
CA ARG A 288 25.02 -20.71 8.25
C ARG A 288 24.99 -19.23 8.68
N PRO A 289 24.29 -18.87 9.77
CA PRO A 289 24.20 -17.48 10.23
C PRO A 289 25.57 -16.78 10.36
N ALA A 290 26.58 -17.48 10.88
CA ALA A 290 27.94 -16.95 11.00
C ALA A 290 28.54 -16.54 9.64
N HIS A 291 28.34 -17.34 8.58
CA HIS A 291 28.83 -17.01 7.24
C HIS A 291 28.09 -15.82 6.64
N PHE A 292 26.77 -15.72 6.86
CA PHE A 292 26.00 -14.55 6.45
C PHE A 292 26.51 -13.28 7.14
N ILE A 293 26.68 -13.31 8.47
CA ILE A 293 27.18 -12.17 9.25
C ILE A 293 28.56 -11.75 8.77
N GLN A 294 29.48 -12.71 8.57
CA GLN A 294 30.82 -12.42 8.06
C GLN A 294 30.79 -11.80 6.65
N ALA A 295 29.95 -12.29 5.75
CA ALA A 295 29.81 -11.73 4.40
C ALA A 295 29.27 -10.30 4.43
N MET A 296 28.25 -10.03 5.25
CA MET A 296 27.70 -8.70 5.45
C MET A 296 28.73 -7.74 6.06
N TYR A 297 29.45 -8.18 7.10
CA TYR A 297 30.51 -7.40 7.75
C TYR A 297 31.64 -7.05 6.77
N ARG A 298 32.11 -8.01 5.97
CA ARG A 298 33.13 -7.77 4.93
C ARG A 298 32.66 -6.77 3.89
N SER A 299 31.41 -6.89 3.43
CA SER A 299 30.81 -5.93 2.47
C SER A 299 30.69 -4.52 3.05
N LEU A 300 30.25 -4.39 4.32
CA LEU A 300 30.18 -3.11 5.01
C LEU A 300 31.57 -2.47 5.14
N LYS A 301 32.56 -3.22 5.63
CA LYS A 301 33.94 -2.74 5.77
C LYS A 301 34.54 -2.28 4.44
N GLY A 302 34.28 -3.02 3.35
CA GLY A 302 34.69 -2.63 1.99
C GLY A 302 34.07 -1.30 1.56
N ARG A 303 32.74 -1.17 1.66
CA ARG A 303 32.04 0.08 1.30
C ARG A 303 32.46 1.29 2.13
N TYR A 304 32.70 1.09 3.42
CA TYR A 304 33.22 2.16 4.29
C TYR A 304 34.62 2.60 3.87
N LYS A 305 35.52 1.67 3.54
CA LYS A 305 36.84 2.01 3.00
C LYS A 305 36.74 2.76 1.67
N ASP A 306 35.91 2.29 0.75
CA ASP A 306 35.69 2.98 -0.54
C ASP A 306 35.15 4.41 -0.33
N TYR A 307 34.23 4.59 0.62
CA TYR A 307 33.71 5.91 0.98
C TYR A 307 34.79 6.83 1.54
N ILE A 308 35.63 6.33 2.45
CA ILE A 308 36.76 7.08 3.02
C ILE A 308 37.72 7.52 1.90
N MET A 309 38.11 6.60 1.02
CA MET A 309 39.01 6.90 -0.11
C MET A 309 38.41 7.93 -1.07
N ARG A 310 37.13 7.79 -1.44
CA ARG A 310 36.46 8.70 -2.38
C ARG A 310 36.27 10.11 -1.85
N ASN A 311 36.16 10.26 -0.52
CA ASN A 311 35.94 11.55 0.13
C ASN A 311 37.20 12.08 0.84
N SER A 312 38.37 11.48 0.60
CA SER A 312 39.65 11.86 1.23
C SER A 312 39.56 11.97 2.76
N LEU A 313 38.79 11.08 3.39
CA LEU A 313 38.61 11.08 4.84
C LEU A 313 39.79 10.37 5.54
N PRO A 314 40.08 10.71 6.81
CA PRO A 314 41.06 10.00 7.62
C PRO A 314 40.71 8.51 7.86
N ASP A 315 41.69 7.62 7.70
CA ASP A 315 41.53 6.17 7.91
C ASP A 315 41.22 5.78 9.37
N ASP A 316 41.57 6.64 10.32
CA ASP A 316 41.35 6.41 11.75
C ASP A 316 39.87 6.45 12.16
N ILE A 317 38.99 6.99 11.29
CA ILE A 317 37.53 7.00 11.50
C ILE A 317 36.97 5.59 11.70
N LEU A 318 37.57 4.56 11.08
CA LEU A 318 37.13 3.16 11.24
C LEU A 318 37.41 2.59 12.63
N PHE A 319 38.31 3.22 13.39
CA PHE A 319 38.82 2.73 14.66
C PHE A 319 38.43 3.62 15.84
N ARG A 320 37.83 4.80 15.59
CA ARG A 320 37.32 5.66 16.66
C ARG A 320 36.13 4.97 17.34
N PRO A 321 36.21 4.65 18.64
CA PRO A 321 35.07 4.11 19.36
C PRO A 321 33.97 5.16 19.37
N HIS A 322 32.78 4.79 18.91
CA HIS A 322 31.59 5.62 19.03
C HIS A 322 31.25 5.74 20.51
N ARG A 323 31.59 6.87 21.15
CA ARG A 323 30.91 7.25 22.39
C ARG A 323 29.47 7.56 21.98
N PRO A 324 28.46 6.87 22.51
CA PRO A 324 27.08 7.24 22.22
C PRO A 324 26.85 8.66 22.73
N SER A 325 26.87 9.65 21.83
CA SER A 325 26.39 10.97 22.16
C SER A 325 24.88 10.85 22.27
N SER A 326 24.34 11.13 23.45
CA SER A 326 22.90 11.16 23.74
C SER A 326 22.10 12.17 22.90
N ASN A 327 22.74 12.86 21.95
CA ASN A 327 22.13 13.81 21.05
C ASN A 327 22.48 13.43 19.61
N VAL A 328 21.59 12.70 18.95
CA VAL A 328 21.52 12.70 17.49
C VAL A 328 20.22 13.39 17.13
N SER A 329 20.26 14.73 17.02
CA SER A 329 19.23 15.45 16.28
C SER A 329 19.57 15.30 14.80
N PHE A 330 18.74 14.58 14.05
CA PHE A 330 18.73 14.77 12.62
C PHE A 330 17.95 16.06 12.36
N ALA A 331 18.59 17.01 11.69
CA ALA A 331 17.90 18.19 11.17
C ALA A 331 16.79 17.69 10.23
N GLU A 332 15.57 18.16 10.49
CA GLU A 332 14.45 18.02 9.58
C GLU A 332 14.74 18.93 8.38
N GLU A 333 14.87 18.34 7.19
CA GLU A 333 14.58 19.00 5.91
C GLU A 333 13.37 18.32 5.27
#